data_AF-A0A2E4P8Z6-F1
#
_entry.id   AF-A0A2E4P8Z6-F1
#
_cell.length_a   1.000
_cell.length_b   1.000
_cell.length_c   1.000
_cell.angle_alpha   90.00
_cell.angle_beta   90.00
_cell.angle_gamma   90.00
#
_symmetry.space_group_name_H-M   'P 1'
#
loop_
_entity.id
_entity.type
_entity.pdbx_description
1 polymer ?
#
loop_
_entity_poly.entity_id
_entity_poly.type
_entity_poly.pdbx_seq_one_letter_code
_entity_poly.pdbx_strand_id
1 'polypeptide(L)'
;MPGATATNIRKADLAEDLGRLLLRQFCAIAPISKTDDFGIDTIATLLVVDEKTKLRELANKSFGVQFKSKSVRELLFIEPYEYQWLLNLDYPYFIGSVDIQKSSMEFYTIHWVNSLPSIKENCRGLVISLDENNNTEDNRYLRISLGPPILTLNLHDISDKDSLEVKRNLLKKWILLEYENIKVRDIGFTKACSWDTNSDPKFEAVNKILYNRENLNIYKESYDFIDSVLLELKLFNKDRQIQKAVDTINNALNKKGVELSQINGFDYDMFEDFLKSSSK
;
A
#
# COMPACT_ATOMS: atom_id res chain seq x y z
N MET A 1 -24.50 1.08 28.87
CA MET A 1 -25.85 1.28 29.45
C MET A 1 -26.22 0.02 30.22
N PRO A 2 -26.80 0.09 31.43
CA PRO A 2 -27.14 -1.13 32.18
C PRO A 2 -28.18 -1.95 31.41
N GLY A 3 -27.76 -3.13 30.93
CA GLY A 3 -28.61 -4.14 30.30
C GLY A 3 -28.99 -3.93 28.83
N ALA A 4 -28.52 -2.87 28.16
CA ALA A 4 -28.89 -2.58 26.77
C ALA A 4 -27.70 -2.13 25.91
N THR A 5 -27.71 -2.58 24.66
CA THR A 5 -26.79 -2.16 23.60
C THR A 5 -27.61 -1.94 22.34
N ALA A 6 -27.27 -0.90 21.58
CA ALA A 6 -27.96 -0.62 20.34
C ALA A 6 -27.72 -1.74 19.31
N THR A 7 -28.77 -2.17 18.61
CA THR A 7 -28.72 -3.31 17.68
C THR A 7 -27.73 -3.08 16.53
N ASN A 8 -27.59 -1.83 16.07
CA ASN A 8 -26.61 -1.45 15.05
C ASN A 8 -25.17 -1.68 15.52
N ILE A 9 -24.84 -1.34 16.77
CA ILE A 9 -23.52 -1.59 17.35
C ILE A 9 -23.26 -3.10 17.38
N ARG A 10 -24.21 -3.89 17.90
CA ARG A 10 -24.05 -5.35 17.95
C ARG A 10 -23.88 -5.99 16.57
N LYS A 11 -24.56 -5.47 15.54
CA LYS A 11 -24.40 -5.94 14.16
C LYS A 11 -23.03 -5.58 13.58
N ALA A 12 -22.48 -4.42 13.91
CA ALA A 12 -21.12 -4.05 13.52
C ALA A 12 -20.11 -5.02 14.14
N ASP A 13 -20.25 -5.34 15.42
CA ASP A 13 -19.36 -6.28 16.14
C ASP A 13 -19.38 -7.67 15.50
N LEU A 14 -20.57 -8.17 15.15
CA LEU A 14 -20.72 -9.44 14.45
C LEU A 14 -20.07 -9.43 13.06
N ALA A 15 -20.14 -8.29 12.35
CA ALA A 15 -19.50 -8.14 11.05
C ALA A 15 -17.97 -8.16 11.19
N GLU A 16 -17.42 -7.43 12.16
CA GLU A 16 -15.99 -7.46 12.45
C GLU A 16 -15.51 -8.86 12.85
N ASP A 17 -16.23 -9.55 13.73
CA ASP A 17 -15.87 -10.91 14.19
C ASP A 17 -15.90 -11.92 13.04
N LEU A 18 -16.89 -11.84 12.15
CA LEU A 18 -16.94 -12.66 10.94
C LEU A 18 -15.79 -12.32 9.99
N GLY A 19 -15.48 -11.04 9.79
CA GLY A 19 -14.35 -10.61 8.95
C GLY A 19 -13.01 -11.15 9.48
N ARG A 20 -12.79 -11.04 10.80
CA ARG A 20 -11.62 -11.63 11.49
C ARG A 20 -11.57 -13.15 11.32
N LEU A 21 -12.69 -13.84 11.48
CA LEU A 21 -12.77 -15.29 11.29
C LEU A 21 -12.40 -15.71 9.86
N LEU A 22 -12.88 -15.00 8.85
CA LEU A 22 -12.56 -15.27 7.45
C LEU A 22 -11.07 -15.07 7.16
N LEU A 23 -10.44 -14.04 7.71
CA LEU A 23 -8.99 -13.81 7.52
C LEU A 23 -8.11 -14.80 8.30
N ARG A 24 -8.57 -15.34 9.44
CA ARG A 24 -7.82 -16.33 10.24
C ARG A 24 -7.44 -17.60 9.48
N GLN A 25 -8.03 -17.85 8.31
CA GLN A 25 -7.70 -18.96 7.43
C GLN A 25 -6.24 -18.94 6.95
N PHE A 26 -5.63 -17.76 6.84
CA PHE A 26 -4.24 -17.61 6.39
C PHE A 26 -3.54 -16.38 6.99
N CYS A 27 -4.11 -15.76 8.02
CA CYS A 27 -3.51 -14.64 8.74
C CYS A 27 -3.51 -14.88 10.25
N ALA A 28 -2.43 -14.46 10.92
CA ALA A 28 -2.45 -14.18 12.33
C ALA A 28 -3.14 -12.83 12.56
N ILE A 29 -4.11 -12.79 13.47
CA ILE A 29 -5.00 -11.64 13.67
C ILE A 29 -4.81 -11.04 15.08
N ALA A 30 -4.48 -9.76 15.13
CA ALA A 30 -4.46 -8.95 16.34
C ALA A 30 -5.60 -7.90 16.30
N PRO A 31 -6.73 -8.14 16.97
CA PRO A 31 -7.82 -7.17 17.02
C PRO A 31 -7.40 -5.94 17.83
N ILE A 32 -7.82 -4.75 17.39
CA ILE A 32 -7.61 -3.50 18.14
C ILE A 32 -8.79 -3.33 19.11
N SER A 33 -8.48 -2.90 20.34
CA SER A 33 -9.52 -2.60 21.33
C SER A 33 -10.37 -1.43 20.84
N LYS A 34 -11.68 -1.50 21.03
CA LYS A 34 -12.59 -0.39 20.68
C LYS A 34 -12.27 0.92 21.38
N THR A 35 -11.63 0.85 22.55
CA THR A 35 -11.19 2.06 23.27
C THR A 35 -10.06 2.79 22.55
N ASP A 36 -9.36 2.08 21.68
CA ASP A 36 -8.15 2.51 20.99
C ASP A 36 -8.39 2.52 19.46
N ASP A 37 -9.65 2.57 19.02
CA ASP A 37 -10.01 2.57 17.60
C ASP A 37 -9.80 3.96 17.00
N PHE A 38 -8.75 4.08 16.19
CA PHE A 38 -8.42 5.26 15.38
C PHE A 38 -8.61 4.99 13.88
N GLY A 39 -9.54 4.09 13.52
CA GLY A 39 -9.89 3.78 12.14
C GLY A 39 -9.34 2.44 11.62
N ILE A 40 -8.71 1.64 12.49
CA ILE A 40 -8.24 0.29 12.15
C ILE A 40 -8.81 -0.68 13.17
N ASP A 41 -9.56 -1.67 12.70
CA ASP A 41 -10.23 -2.62 13.59
C ASP A 41 -9.32 -3.81 13.93
N THR A 42 -8.32 -4.08 13.09
CA THR A 42 -7.45 -5.25 13.19
C THR A 42 -6.14 -5.06 12.44
N ILE A 43 -5.05 -5.51 13.04
CA ILE A 43 -3.78 -5.77 12.35
C ILE A 43 -3.72 -7.25 12.01
N ALA A 44 -3.54 -7.56 10.73
CA ALA A 44 -3.41 -8.92 10.22
C ALA A 44 -1.97 -9.15 9.74
N THR A 45 -1.42 -10.34 9.97
CA THR A 45 -0.12 -10.76 9.42
C THR A 45 -0.34 -11.99 8.56
N LEU A 46 -0.02 -11.88 7.27
CA LEU A 46 -0.14 -13.01 6.35
C LEU A 46 0.80 -14.13 6.80
N LEU A 47 0.27 -15.36 6.84
CA LEU A 47 1.00 -16.56 7.18
C LEU A 47 1.32 -17.34 5.90
N VAL A 48 2.56 -17.79 5.77
CA VAL A 48 3.03 -18.58 4.64
C VAL A 48 3.54 -19.92 5.15
N VAL A 49 3.15 -21.02 4.52
CA VAL A 49 3.62 -22.36 4.89
C VAL A 49 5.12 -22.46 4.64
N ASP A 50 5.87 -22.96 5.63
CA ASP A 50 7.30 -23.23 5.46
C ASP A 50 7.50 -24.34 4.43
N GLU A 51 8.08 -24.01 3.28
CA GLU A 51 8.33 -24.97 2.20
C GLU A 51 9.22 -26.14 2.62
N LYS A 52 10.15 -25.93 3.57
CA LYS A 52 11.11 -26.96 3.99
C LYS A 52 10.45 -28.06 4.81
N THR A 53 9.59 -27.67 5.74
CA THR A 53 9.01 -28.59 6.71
C THR A 53 7.55 -28.89 6.43
N LYS A 54 6.80 -27.96 5.82
CA LYS A 54 5.34 -27.97 5.63
C LYS A 54 4.53 -28.18 6.92
N LEU A 55 5.18 -28.06 8.09
CA LEU A 55 4.61 -28.32 9.41
C LEU A 55 4.42 -27.04 10.24
N ARG A 56 4.88 -25.89 9.73
CA ARG A 56 4.73 -24.60 10.39
C ARG A 56 4.36 -23.52 9.38
N GLU A 57 3.71 -22.49 9.89
CA GLU A 57 3.49 -21.25 9.16
C GLU A 57 4.44 -20.17 9.66
N LEU A 58 4.95 -19.37 8.74
CA LEU A 58 5.89 -18.29 8.98
C LEU A 58 5.17 -16.96 8.79
N ALA A 59 5.40 -16.04 9.71
CA ALA A 59 4.93 -14.66 9.58
C ALA A 59 5.58 -14.00 8.35
N ASN A 60 4.74 -13.40 7.51
CA ASN A 60 5.17 -12.62 6.36
C ASN A 60 4.94 -11.13 6.65
N LYS A 61 4.24 -10.43 5.77
CA LYS A 61 3.92 -9.01 5.91
C LYS A 61 2.63 -8.78 6.69
N SER A 62 2.60 -7.68 7.44
CA SER A 62 1.42 -7.22 8.18
C SER A 62 0.67 -6.14 7.43
N PHE A 63 -0.60 -5.95 7.73
CA PHE A 63 -1.46 -4.94 7.13
C PHE A 63 -2.61 -4.59 8.07
N GLY A 64 -3.13 -3.38 7.93
CA GLY A 64 -4.31 -2.91 8.64
C GLY A 64 -5.59 -3.26 7.89
N VAL A 65 -6.64 -3.58 8.64
CA VAL A 65 -7.97 -3.83 8.09
C VAL A 65 -8.99 -3.03 8.88
N GLN A 66 -9.88 -2.34 8.15
CA GLN A 66 -11.12 -1.82 8.68
C GLN A 66 -12.29 -2.60 8.08
N PHE A 67 -13.11 -3.18 8.93
CA PHE A 67 -14.32 -3.88 8.54
C PHE A 67 -15.50 -2.90 8.49
N LYS A 68 -16.34 -3.09 7.48
CA LYS A 68 -17.61 -2.40 7.35
C LYS A 68 -18.67 -3.43 7.02
N SER A 69 -19.88 -3.24 7.54
CA SER A 69 -21.05 -3.99 7.07
C SER A 69 -21.20 -3.82 5.56
N LYS A 70 -21.65 -4.86 4.86
CA LYS A 70 -21.96 -4.83 3.42
C LYS A 70 -22.90 -3.69 3.02
N SER A 71 -23.75 -3.22 3.96
CA SER A 71 -24.65 -2.09 3.74
C SER A 71 -23.94 -0.72 3.69
N VAL A 72 -22.72 -0.62 4.21
CA VAL A 72 -21.92 0.61 4.19
C VAL A 72 -21.06 0.58 2.94
N ARG A 73 -21.37 1.47 2.00
CA ARG A 73 -20.71 1.54 0.68
C ARG A 73 -19.87 2.79 0.48
N GLU A 74 -19.98 3.76 1.37
CA GLU A 74 -19.18 4.99 1.36
C GLU A 74 -18.41 5.14 2.69
N LEU A 75 -17.15 5.53 2.61
CA LEU A 75 -16.31 5.92 3.73
C LEU A 75 -15.97 7.40 3.58
N LEU A 76 -16.16 8.18 4.64
CA LEU A 76 -16.01 9.63 4.65
C LEU A 76 -14.74 10.01 5.39
N PHE A 77 -13.90 10.82 4.75
CA PHE A 77 -12.69 11.44 5.30
C PHE A 77 -12.84 12.94 5.07
N ILE A 78 -13.60 13.60 5.93
CA ILE A 78 -14.05 14.98 5.75
C ILE A 78 -13.02 15.97 6.28
N GLU A 79 -12.36 15.64 7.39
CA GLU A 79 -11.40 16.56 8.00
C GLU A 79 -10.00 16.35 7.42
N PRO A 80 -9.17 17.42 7.29
CA PRO A 80 -7.82 17.31 6.72
C PRO A 80 -6.94 16.26 7.41
N TYR A 81 -7.06 16.12 8.73
CA TYR A 81 -6.26 15.17 9.50
C TYR A 81 -6.66 13.71 9.23
N GLU A 82 -7.91 13.42 8.85
CA GLU A 82 -8.37 12.06 8.56
C GLU A 82 -7.73 11.54 7.27
N TYR A 83 -7.70 12.39 6.24
CA TYR A 83 -7.04 12.07 4.98
C TYR A 83 -5.51 12.00 5.14
N GLN A 84 -4.91 12.96 5.86
CA GLN A 84 -3.48 12.92 6.16
C GLN A 84 -3.10 11.66 6.94
N TRP A 85 -3.92 11.26 7.92
CA TRP A 85 -3.73 10.00 8.64
C TRP A 85 -3.70 8.80 7.70
N LEU A 86 -4.68 8.69 6.78
CA LEU A 86 -4.74 7.58 5.83
C LEU A 86 -3.51 7.53 4.92
N LEU A 87 -3.06 8.68 4.41
CA LEU A 87 -1.86 8.74 3.58
C LEU A 87 -0.59 8.44 4.37
N ASN A 88 -0.49 8.84 5.63
CA ASN A 88 0.72 8.67 6.44
C ASN A 88 0.86 7.26 7.03
N LEU A 89 0.04 6.29 6.63
CA LEU A 89 0.22 4.89 7.03
C LEU A 89 1.46 4.29 6.35
N ASP A 90 2.37 3.75 7.16
CA ASP A 90 3.60 3.06 6.71
C ASP A 90 3.36 1.58 6.36
N TYR A 91 2.10 1.15 6.32
CA TYR A 91 1.69 -0.22 6.01
C TYR A 91 0.42 -0.23 5.16
N PRO A 92 0.21 -1.31 4.37
CA PRO A 92 -1.00 -1.46 3.58
C PRO A 92 -2.25 -1.44 4.45
N TYR A 93 -3.27 -0.73 3.98
CA TYR A 93 -4.57 -0.62 4.61
C TYR A 93 -5.64 -1.15 3.67
N PHE A 94 -6.52 -2.01 4.18
CA PHE A 94 -7.57 -2.64 3.40
C PHE A 94 -8.94 -2.46 4.06
N ILE A 95 -9.99 -2.54 3.25
CA ILE A 95 -11.37 -2.48 3.70
C ILE A 95 -12.04 -3.84 3.49
N GLY A 96 -12.54 -4.43 4.57
CA GLY A 96 -13.34 -5.66 4.54
C GLY A 96 -14.83 -5.34 4.57
N SER A 97 -15.54 -5.49 3.45
CA SER A 97 -17.00 -5.35 3.39
C SER A 97 -17.67 -6.70 3.69
N VAL A 98 -18.26 -6.83 4.88
CA VAL A 98 -18.74 -8.10 5.43
C VAL A 98 -20.25 -8.26 5.29
N ASP A 99 -20.67 -9.36 4.68
CA ASP A 99 -22.05 -9.80 4.57
C ASP A 99 -22.31 -10.95 5.55
N ILE A 100 -22.97 -10.64 6.67
CA ILE A 100 -23.32 -11.62 7.71
C ILE A 100 -24.32 -12.65 7.16
N GLN A 101 -25.25 -12.25 6.28
CA GLN A 101 -26.29 -13.15 5.79
C GLN A 101 -25.71 -14.22 4.88
N LYS A 102 -24.76 -13.84 4.03
CA LYS A 102 -24.04 -14.76 3.14
C LYS A 102 -22.80 -15.38 3.76
N SER A 103 -22.45 -14.97 4.98
CA SER A 103 -21.22 -15.39 5.66
C SER A 103 -19.97 -15.21 4.80
N SER A 104 -19.87 -14.04 4.17
CA SER A 104 -18.83 -13.70 3.21
C SER A 104 -18.27 -12.31 3.44
N MET A 105 -17.09 -12.06 2.89
CA MET A 105 -16.42 -10.76 2.91
C MET A 105 -15.82 -10.46 1.53
N GLU A 106 -16.03 -9.23 1.07
CA GLU A 106 -15.31 -8.63 -0.03
C GLU A 106 -14.17 -7.80 0.54
N PHE A 107 -12.96 -7.98 0.01
CA PHE A 107 -11.76 -7.34 0.48
C PHE A 107 -11.28 -6.34 -0.57
N TYR A 108 -11.11 -5.08 -0.18
CA TYR A 108 -10.79 -3.96 -1.06
C TYR A 108 -9.43 -3.37 -0.70
N THR A 109 -8.64 -3.05 -1.72
CA THR A 109 -7.42 -2.23 -1.60
C THR A 109 -7.77 -0.74 -1.69
N ILE A 110 -6.98 0.11 -1.04
CA ILE A 110 -7.01 1.56 -1.24
C ILE A 110 -6.04 2.02 -2.34
N HIS A 111 -5.62 1.12 -3.23
CA HIS A 111 -4.65 1.35 -4.31
C HIS A 111 -4.81 2.69 -5.04
N TRP A 112 -6.03 3.01 -5.46
CA TRP A 112 -6.33 4.28 -6.15
C TRP A 112 -6.18 5.50 -5.22
N VAL A 113 -6.46 5.37 -3.93
CA VAL A 113 -6.24 6.44 -2.94
C VAL A 113 -4.74 6.67 -2.74
N ASN A 114 -3.94 5.60 -2.69
CA ASN A 114 -2.47 5.70 -2.59
C ASN A 114 -1.83 6.41 -3.79
N SER A 115 -2.53 6.48 -4.93
CA SER A 115 -2.08 7.24 -6.10
C SER A 115 -2.31 8.76 -6.00
N LEU A 116 -2.97 9.22 -4.94
CA LEU A 116 -3.30 10.63 -4.75
C LEU A 116 -2.39 11.31 -3.74
N PRO A 117 -1.65 12.36 -4.15
CA PRO A 117 -0.76 13.09 -3.26
C PRO A 117 -1.47 13.93 -2.22
N SER A 118 -2.62 14.48 -2.63
CA SER A 118 -3.35 15.49 -1.90
C SER A 118 -4.75 15.58 -2.47
N ILE A 119 -5.71 15.86 -1.61
CA ILE A 119 -7.01 16.34 -2.05
C ILE A 119 -6.78 17.72 -2.70
N LYS A 120 -7.40 17.99 -3.86
CA LYS A 120 -7.30 19.31 -4.52
C LYS A 120 -7.61 20.41 -3.50
N GLU A 121 -6.92 21.55 -3.57
CA GLU A 121 -7.07 22.69 -2.63
C GLU A 121 -8.54 23.13 -2.42
N ASN A 122 -9.40 22.91 -3.43
CA ASN A 122 -10.81 23.29 -3.42
C ASN A 122 -11.77 22.22 -2.87
N CYS A 123 -11.27 21.03 -2.53
CA CYS A 123 -12.07 19.95 -1.97
C CYS A 123 -11.95 19.95 -0.44
N ARG A 124 -13.07 19.85 0.26
CA ARG A 124 -13.14 19.77 1.72
C ARG A 124 -12.67 18.44 2.27
N GLY A 125 -12.85 17.34 1.54
CA GLY A 125 -12.53 16.01 2.02
C GLY A 125 -12.56 14.96 0.91
N LEU A 126 -12.34 13.71 1.30
CA LEU A 126 -12.35 12.51 0.46
C LEU A 126 -13.56 11.62 0.82
N VAL A 127 -14.23 11.10 -0.20
CA VAL A 127 -15.25 10.06 -0.08
C VAL A 127 -14.82 8.85 -0.89
N ILE A 128 -14.64 7.73 -0.21
CA ILE A 128 -14.27 6.45 -0.81
C ILE A 128 -15.54 5.62 -1.02
N SER A 129 -15.82 5.22 -2.26
CA SER A 129 -16.93 4.36 -2.64
C SER A 129 -16.46 2.92 -2.88
N LEU A 130 -17.17 1.96 -2.33
CA LEU A 130 -17.00 0.53 -2.61
C LEU A 130 -17.80 0.06 -3.83
N ASP A 131 -18.73 0.90 -4.32
CA ASP A 131 -19.51 0.64 -5.53
C ASP A 131 -18.88 1.30 -6.75
N GLU A 132 -19.13 0.72 -7.93
CA GLU A 132 -18.80 1.33 -9.21
C GLU A 132 -19.68 2.55 -9.44
N ASN A 133 -19.07 3.74 -9.38
CA ASN A 133 -19.60 5.03 -9.81
C ASN A 133 -21.05 5.38 -9.40
N ASN A 134 -21.18 6.03 -8.24
CA ASN A 134 -22.06 7.21 -8.14
C ASN A 134 -21.17 8.45 -8.18
N ASN A 135 -20.68 8.80 -9.38
CA ASN A 135 -20.05 10.10 -9.63
C ASN A 135 -21.13 11.19 -9.62
N THR A 136 -21.72 11.44 -8.46
CA THR A 136 -22.40 12.71 -8.24
C THR A 136 -21.30 13.76 -8.11
N GLU A 137 -21.27 14.70 -9.06
CA GLU A 137 -20.36 15.84 -9.03
C GLU A 137 -20.71 16.75 -7.84
N ASP A 138 -20.30 16.37 -6.63
CA ASP A 138 -20.16 17.32 -5.53
C ASP A 138 -18.75 17.88 -5.58
N ASN A 139 -18.60 19.05 -6.21
CA ASN A 139 -17.32 19.76 -6.30
C ASN A 139 -16.67 20.03 -4.93
N ARG A 140 -17.40 19.84 -3.82
CA ARG A 140 -16.86 19.97 -2.46
C ARG A 140 -16.09 18.76 -1.97
N TYR A 141 -16.27 17.56 -2.53
CA TYR A 141 -15.56 16.36 -2.06
C TYR A 141 -14.90 15.63 -3.22
N LEU A 142 -13.67 15.16 -2.99
CA LEU A 142 -13.04 14.24 -3.92
C LEU A 142 -13.71 12.87 -3.74
N ARG A 143 -14.38 12.36 -4.77
CA ARG A 143 -15.00 11.03 -4.75
C ARG A 143 -14.13 10.03 -5.52
N ILE A 144 -13.86 8.88 -4.92
CA ILE A 144 -13.04 7.83 -5.52
C ILE A 144 -13.74 6.49 -5.32
N SER A 145 -13.95 5.75 -6.41
CA SER A 145 -14.31 4.34 -6.32
C SER A 145 -13.04 3.50 -6.15
N LEU A 146 -13.07 2.53 -5.23
CA LEU A 146 -11.97 1.58 -5.10
C LEU A 146 -11.92 0.56 -6.23
N GLY A 147 -12.94 0.51 -7.10
CA GLY A 147 -13.09 -0.54 -8.09
C GLY A 147 -13.59 -1.86 -7.48
N PRO A 148 -13.49 -2.99 -8.20
CA PRO A 148 -13.95 -4.28 -7.70
C PRO A 148 -13.12 -4.74 -6.49
N PRO A 149 -13.68 -5.57 -5.59
CA PRO A 149 -12.89 -6.16 -4.51
C PRO A 149 -11.76 -7.01 -5.09
N ILE A 150 -10.59 -6.97 -4.45
CA ILE A 150 -9.41 -7.76 -4.87
C ILE A 150 -9.59 -9.24 -4.54
N LEU A 151 -10.33 -9.54 -3.47
CA LEU A 151 -10.51 -10.89 -2.95
C LEU A 151 -11.92 -11.04 -2.37
N THR A 152 -12.55 -12.19 -2.58
CA THR A 152 -13.76 -12.58 -1.84
C THR A 152 -13.50 -13.83 -1.01
N LEU A 153 -13.93 -13.77 0.25
CA LEU A 153 -13.84 -14.86 1.22
C LEU A 153 -15.24 -15.26 1.66
N ASN A 154 -15.45 -16.55 1.89
CA ASN A 154 -16.66 -17.11 2.46
C ASN A 154 -16.30 -18.28 3.39
N LEU A 155 -17.26 -18.73 4.20
CA LEU A 155 -17.02 -19.84 5.13
C LEU A 155 -16.79 -21.19 4.43
N HIS A 156 -17.28 -21.38 3.21
CA HIS A 156 -17.03 -22.63 2.46
C HIS A 156 -15.57 -22.77 2.04
N ASP A 157 -14.89 -21.64 1.80
CA ASP A 157 -13.46 -21.64 1.48
C ASP A 157 -12.60 -22.28 2.58
N ILE A 158 -13.03 -22.23 3.85
CA ILE A 158 -12.30 -22.81 5.00
C ILE A 158 -11.96 -24.29 4.76
N SER A 159 -12.84 -25.01 4.07
CA SER A 159 -12.68 -26.46 3.87
C SER A 159 -11.89 -26.81 2.62
N ASP A 160 -11.67 -25.85 1.70
CA ASP A 160 -11.00 -26.05 0.42
C ASP A 160 -9.57 -25.51 0.46
N LYS A 161 -8.62 -26.40 0.75
CA LYS A 161 -7.20 -26.03 0.89
C LYS A 161 -6.60 -25.44 -0.38
N ASP A 162 -7.00 -25.91 -1.56
CA ASP A 162 -6.42 -25.46 -2.82
C ASP A 162 -6.92 -24.04 -3.13
N SER A 163 -8.22 -23.79 -2.93
CA SER A 163 -8.79 -22.45 -3.03
C SER A 163 -8.14 -21.48 -2.03
N LEU A 164 -7.92 -21.90 -0.78
CA LEU A 164 -7.26 -21.07 0.23
C LEU A 164 -5.84 -20.69 -0.16
N GLU A 165 -5.06 -21.62 -0.71
CA GLU A 165 -3.69 -21.34 -1.12
C GLU A 165 -3.65 -20.34 -2.30
N VAL A 166 -4.59 -20.46 -3.25
CA VAL A 166 -4.75 -19.47 -4.32
C VAL A 166 -5.07 -18.09 -3.75
N LYS A 167 -6.05 -18.01 -2.83
CA LYS A 167 -6.46 -16.74 -2.19
C LYS A 167 -5.37 -16.12 -1.33
N ARG A 168 -4.61 -16.94 -0.60
CA ARG A 168 -3.44 -16.53 0.18
C ARG A 168 -2.37 -15.91 -0.73
N ASN A 169 -2.04 -16.58 -1.83
CA ASN A 169 -1.04 -16.09 -2.78
C ASN A 169 -1.51 -14.81 -3.49
N LEU A 170 -2.79 -14.71 -3.80
CA LEU A 170 -3.38 -13.50 -4.35
C LEU A 170 -3.24 -12.32 -3.35
N LEU A 171 -3.65 -12.52 -2.10
CA LEU A 171 -3.53 -11.48 -1.08
C LEU A 171 -2.07 -11.08 -0.84
N LYS A 172 -1.15 -12.05 -0.85
CA LYS A 172 0.30 -11.79 -0.77
C LYS A 172 0.78 -10.80 -1.83
N LYS A 173 0.37 -11.00 -3.09
CA LYS A 173 0.75 -10.11 -4.20
C LYS A 173 0.24 -8.69 -3.97
N TRP A 174 -1.00 -8.55 -3.53
CA TRP A 174 -1.59 -7.24 -3.20
C TRP A 174 -0.89 -6.56 -2.03
N ILE A 175 -0.62 -7.28 -0.93
CA ILE A 175 0.12 -6.71 0.22
C ILE A 175 1.49 -6.20 -0.22
N LEU A 176 2.23 -6.99 -1.01
CA LEU A 176 3.56 -6.58 -1.49
C LEU A 176 3.48 -5.38 -2.43
N LEU A 177 2.51 -5.34 -3.34
CA LEU A 177 2.28 -4.20 -4.23
C LEU A 177 2.00 -2.92 -3.44
N GLU A 178 1.13 -2.98 -2.44
CA GLU A 178 0.83 -1.80 -1.62
C GLU A 178 2.03 -1.35 -0.79
N TYR A 179 2.82 -2.27 -0.26
CA TYR A 179 4.10 -1.93 0.39
C TYR A 179 5.07 -1.24 -0.56
N GLU A 180 5.15 -1.69 -1.81
CA GLU A 180 5.98 -1.02 -2.82
C GLU A 180 5.44 0.37 -3.14
N ASN A 181 4.13 0.53 -3.28
CA ASN A 181 3.50 1.83 -3.51
C ASN A 181 3.74 2.81 -2.37
N ILE A 182 3.65 2.37 -1.11
CA ILE A 182 4.00 3.21 0.05
C ILE A 182 5.44 3.72 -0.06
N LYS A 183 6.40 2.85 -0.41
CA LYS A 183 7.81 3.24 -0.54
C LYS A 183 8.07 4.21 -1.69
N VAL A 184 7.44 3.99 -2.86
CA VAL A 184 7.70 4.85 -4.03
C VAL A 184 6.90 6.15 -3.99
N ARG A 185 5.88 6.25 -3.14
CA ARG A 185 5.08 7.45 -2.96
C ARG A 185 5.91 8.62 -2.43
N ASP A 186 6.85 8.36 -1.52
CA ASP A 186 7.69 9.41 -0.92
C ASP A 186 8.61 10.07 -1.97
N ILE A 187 8.97 9.34 -3.02
CA ILE A 187 9.72 9.86 -4.18
C ILE A 187 8.81 10.30 -5.34
N GLY A 188 7.51 10.45 -5.09
CA GLY A 188 6.54 11.02 -6.03
C GLY A 188 6.04 10.09 -7.14
N PHE A 189 6.10 8.78 -6.94
CA PHE A 189 5.61 7.78 -7.89
C PHE A 189 4.58 6.84 -7.27
N THR A 190 3.78 6.22 -8.13
CA THR A 190 2.87 5.14 -7.77
C THR A 190 2.78 4.16 -8.93
N LYS A 191 2.67 2.86 -8.62
CA LYS A 191 2.37 1.84 -9.62
C LYS A 191 0.87 1.78 -9.77
N ALA A 192 0.38 1.97 -10.99
CA ALA A 192 -1.01 1.80 -11.34
C ALA A 192 -1.26 0.37 -11.81
N CYS A 193 -2.30 -0.25 -11.25
CA CYS A 193 -2.73 -1.58 -11.61
C CYS A 193 -4.20 -1.63 -12.00
N SER A 194 -4.53 -2.50 -12.94
CA SER A 194 -5.91 -2.94 -13.22
C SER A 194 -6.13 -4.33 -12.64
N TRP A 195 -7.37 -4.67 -12.31
CA TRP A 195 -7.70 -5.99 -11.78
C TRP A 195 -9.19 -6.32 -11.92
N ASP A 196 -9.45 -7.62 -11.83
CA ASP A 196 -10.77 -8.21 -11.64
C ASP A 196 -10.81 -8.88 -10.26
N THR A 197 -12.01 -9.15 -9.73
CA THR A 197 -12.14 -9.85 -8.44
C THR A 197 -11.49 -11.23 -8.48
N ASN A 198 -10.75 -11.57 -7.42
CA ASN A 198 -9.99 -12.81 -7.30
C ASN A 198 -8.91 -13.02 -8.38
N SER A 199 -8.42 -11.94 -8.99
CA SER A 199 -7.38 -11.99 -10.02
C SER A 199 -6.14 -11.21 -9.60
N ASP A 200 -4.98 -11.65 -10.11
CA ASP A 200 -3.71 -10.97 -9.89
C ASP A 200 -3.76 -9.50 -10.34
N PRO A 201 -3.06 -8.59 -9.63
CA PRO A 201 -2.89 -7.21 -10.11
C PRO A 201 -2.14 -7.22 -11.45
N LYS A 202 -2.68 -6.52 -12.45
CA LYS A 202 -2.02 -6.31 -13.75
C LYS A 202 -1.34 -4.95 -13.71
N PHE A 203 -0.02 -4.93 -13.78
CA PHE A 203 0.74 -3.69 -13.85
C PHE A 203 0.47 -2.97 -15.18
N GLU A 204 0.02 -1.73 -15.10
CA GLU A 204 -0.28 -0.90 -16.27
C GLU A 204 0.83 0.11 -16.52
N ALA A 205 1.17 0.89 -15.49
CA ALA A 205 2.11 1.99 -15.61
C ALA A 205 2.72 2.41 -14.27
N VAL A 206 3.81 3.17 -14.34
CA VAL A 206 4.25 4.02 -13.23
C VAL A 206 3.69 5.42 -13.48
N ASN A 207 2.84 5.88 -12.58
CA ASN A 207 2.31 7.23 -12.61
C ASN A 207 3.16 8.14 -11.75
N LYS A 208 3.44 9.33 -12.28
CA LYS A 208 3.98 10.42 -11.49
C LYS A 208 2.85 11.05 -10.70
N ILE A 209 3.05 11.14 -9.40
CA ILE A 209 2.13 11.80 -8.50
C ILE A 209 2.29 13.32 -8.73
N LEU A 210 1.25 13.97 -9.26
CA LEU A 210 1.25 15.42 -9.51
C LEU A 210 0.83 16.15 -8.23
N TYR A 211 1.78 16.75 -7.54
CA TYR A 211 1.50 17.54 -6.34
C TYR A 211 1.21 19.01 -6.65
N ASN A 212 0.49 19.67 -5.73
CA ASN A 212 0.19 21.11 -5.76
C ASN A 212 1.48 21.96 -5.62
N ARG A 213 1.37 23.29 -5.82
CA ARG A 213 2.51 24.23 -5.85
C ARG A 213 3.44 24.18 -4.63
N GLU A 214 2.97 23.73 -3.47
CA GLU A 214 3.76 23.63 -2.24
C GLU A 214 4.75 22.43 -2.21
N ASN A 215 4.60 21.47 -3.12
CA ASN A 215 5.38 20.22 -3.17
C ASN A 215 6.45 20.21 -4.27
N LEU A 216 6.82 21.38 -4.79
CA LEU A 216 7.92 21.55 -5.76
C LEU A 216 9.28 21.02 -5.24
N ASN A 217 9.43 20.82 -3.94
CA ASN A 217 10.66 20.33 -3.31
C ASN A 217 10.80 18.80 -3.22
N ILE A 218 9.78 18.00 -3.58
CA ILE A 218 9.87 16.53 -3.54
C ILE A 218 10.91 16.00 -4.54
N TYR A 219 11.15 16.72 -5.64
CA TYR A 219 12.24 16.37 -6.55
C TYR A 219 13.62 16.42 -5.88
N LYS A 220 13.80 17.23 -4.83
CA LYS A 220 15.08 17.28 -4.10
C LYS A 220 15.38 15.93 -3.46
N GLU A 221 14.40 15.33 -2.80
CA GLU A 221 14.54 13.99 -2.20
C GLU A 221 14.65 12.89 -3.29
N SER A 222 13.95 13.04 -4.42
CA SER A 222 14.12 12.14 -5.56
C SER A 222 15.53 12.21 -6.16
N TYR A 223 16.14 13.41 -6.19
CA TYR A 223 17.50 13.59 -6.68
C TYR A 223 18.52 13.03 -5.70
N ASP A 224 18.33 13.16 -4.39
CA ASP A 224 19.20 12.50 -3.39
C ASP A 224 19.19 10.97 -3.55
N PHE A 225 18.02 10.39 -3.88
CA PHE A 225 17.91 8.97 -4.20
C PHE A 225 18.62 8.61 -5.51
N ILE A 226 18.40 9.39 -6.58
CA ILE A 226 19.09 9.20 -7.87
C ILE A 226 20.60 9.31 -7.69
N ASP A 227 21.07 10.30 -6.94
CA ASP A 227 22.47 10.52 -6.60
C ASP A 227 23.08 9.29 -5.92
N SER A 228 22.40 8.79 -4.88
CA SER A 228 22.81 7.60 -4.13
C SER A 228 22.87 6.34 -5.02
N VAL A 229 21.85 6.12 -5.85
CA VAL A 229 21.78 4.95 -6.75
C VAL A 229 22.87 5.02 -7.82
N LEU A 230 23.07 6.18 -8.44
CA LEU A 230 24.10 6.36 -9.45
C LEU A 230 25.51 6.22 -8.85
N LEU A 231 25.73 6.72 -7.63
CA LEU A 231 26.97 6.50 -6.89
C LEU A 231 27.20 5.01 -6.63
N GLU A 232 26.21 4.29 -6.10
CA GLU A 232 26.31 2.84 -5.84
C GLU A 232 26.63 2.06 -7.12
N LEU A 233 25.91 2.34 -8.21
CA LEU A 233 26.17 1.73 -9.52
C LEU A 233 27.58 2.03 -10.02
N LYS A 234 28.11 3.22 -9.76
CA LYS A 234 29.48 3.59 -10.17
C LYS A 234 30.55 2.93 -9.31
N LEU A 235 30.32 2.78 -8.00
CA LEU A 235 31.27 2.19 -7.05
C LEU A 235 31.36 0.67 -7.15
N PHE A 236 30.21 0.00 -7.26
CA PHE A 236 30.15 -1.46 -7.12
C PHE A 236 29.97 -2.18 -8.46
N ASN A 237 29.90 -1.44 -9.57
CA ASN A 237 29.81 -2.03 -10.90
C ASN A 237 31.05 -1.74 -11.75
N LYS A 238 31.70 -2.81 -12.23
CA LYS A 238 32.86 -2.76 -13.12
C LYS A 238 32.48 -2.76 -14.60
N ASP A 239 31.19 -2.87 -14.91
CA ASP A 239 30.72 -2.86 -16.30
C ASP A 239 30.85 -1.47 -16.91
N ARG A 240 31.61 -1.38 -18.01
CA ARG A 240 31.89 -0.12 -18.70
C ARG A 240 30.64 0.52 -19.32
N GLN A 241 29.64 -0.28 -19.71
CA GLN A 241 28.37 0.24 -20.24
C GLN A 241 27.55 0.89 -19.13
N ILE A 242 27.52 0.27 -17.94
CA ILE A 242 26.82 0.81 -16.77
C ILE A 242 27.47 2.12 -16.32
N GLN A 243 28.80 2.16 -16.20
CA GLN A 243 29.50 3.41 -15.86
C GLN A 243 29.23 4.53 -16.87
N LYS A 244 29.28 4.22 -18.18
CA LYS A 244 28.97 5.19 -19.23
C LYS A 244 27.52 5.67 -19.15
N ALA A 245 26.57 4.79 -18.81
CA ALA A 245 25.17 5.16 -18.62
C ALA A 245 25.00 6.10 -17.43
N VAL A 246 25.65 5.79 -16.30
CA VAL A 246 25.68 6.65 -15.10
C VAL A 246 26.22 8.04 -15.45
N ASP A 247 27.37 8.13 -16.13
CA ASP A 247 27.95 9.42 -16.54
C ASP A 247 27.02 10.16 -17.51
N THR A 248 26.35 9.45 -18.41
CA THR A 248 25.38 10.04 -19.35
C THR A 248 24.20 10.67 -18.62
N ILE A 249 23.64 9.96 -17.63
CA ILE A 249 22.52 10.44 -16.82
C ILE A 249 22.95 11.65 -15.98
N ASN A 250 24.07 11.57 -15.27
CA ASN A 250 24.60 12.67 -14.47
C ASN A 250 24.84 13.93 -15.32
N ASN A 251 25.48 13.79 -16.49
CA ASN A 251 25.70 14.90 -17.42
C ASN A 251 24.39 15.51 -17.93
N ALA A 252 23.37 14.69 -18.21
CA ALA A 252 22.07 15.18 -18.65
C ALA A 252 21.33 15.95 -17.53
N LEU A 253 21.47 15.53 -16.27
CA LEU A 253 20.91 16.20 -15.10
C LEU A 253 21.63 17.52 -14.80
N ASN A 254 22.97 17.51 -14.80
CA ASN A 254 23.79 18.72 -14.63
C ASN A 254 23.45 19.80 -15.69
N LYS A 255 23.26 19.41 -16.96
CA LYS A 255 22.83 20.32 -18.03
C LYS A 255 21.46 20.97 -17.78
N LYS A 256 20.61 20.35 -16.97
CA LYS A 256 19.30 20.87 -16.54
C LYS A 256 19.37 21.64 -15.22
N GLY A 257 20.57 21.87 -14.67
CA GLY A 257 20.78 22.58 -13.41
C GLY A 257 20.51 21.73 -12.17
N VAL A 258 20.49 20.40 -12.31
CA VAL A 258 20.35 19.48 -11.18
C VAL A 258 21.73 18.97 -10.81
N GLU A 259 22.23 19.38 -9.64
CA GLU A 259 23.52 18.94 -9.12
C GLU A 259 23.35 17.72 -8.20
N LEU A 260 24.08 16.65 -8.50
CA LEU A 260 24.14 15.42 -7.71
C LEU A 260 25.41 15.45 -6.83
N SER A 261 25.26 15.86 -5.58
CA SER A 261 26.37 16.17 -4.67
C SER A 261 27.25 14.97 -4.30
N GLN A 262 26.67 13.78 -4.15
CA GLN A 262 27.39 12.58 -3.72
C GLN A 262 28.25 12.06 -4.87
N ILE A 263 27.67 11.82 -6.04
CA ILE A 263 28.40 11.28 -7.20
C ILE A 263 29.48 12.25 -7.72
N ASN A 264 29.25 13.56 -7.62
CA ASN A 264 30.21 14.57 -8.08
C ASN A 264 31.25 14.92 -7.00
N GLY A 265 30.92 14.74 -5.72
CA GLY A 265 31.81 15.03 -4.59
C GLY A 265 32.59 13.82 -4.07
N PHE A 266 32.33 12.61 -4.58
CA PHE A 266 32.99 11.38 -4.13
C PHE A 266 34.37 11.21 -4.78
N ASP A 267 35.40 10.97 -3.96
CA ASP A 267 36.75 10.62 -4.41
C ASP A 267 36.83 9.11 -4.69
N TYR A 268 36.64 8.75 -5.96
CA TYR A 268 36.66 7.37 -6.43
C TYR A 268 38.04 6.71 -6.29
N ASP A 269 39.11 7.48 -6.52
CA ASP A 269 40.48 6.96 -6.47
C ASP A 269 40.84 6.57 -5.02
N MET A 270 40.51 7.43 -4.05
CA MET A 270 40.69 7.15 -2.63
C MET A 270 39.93 5.89 -2.18
N PHE A 271 38.69 5.70 -2.65
CA PHE A 271 37.89 4.53 -2.29
C PHE A 271 38.42 3.24 -2.91
N GLU A 272 38.86 3.27 -4.17
CA GLU A 272 39.50 2.11 -4.79
C GLU A 272 40.77 1.68 -4.04
N ASP A 273 41.58 2.65 -3.61
CA ASP A 273 42.80 2.39 -2.84
C ASP A 273 42.48 1.82 -1.44
N PHE A 274 41.38 2.24 -0.83
CA PHE A 274 40.86 1.65 0.41
C PHE A 274 40.43 0.18 0.21
N LEU A 275 39.72 -0.14 -0.88
CA LEU A 275 39.33 -1.53 -1.16
C LEU A 275 40.53 -2.44 -1.46
N LYS A 276 41.54 -1.93 -2.18
CA LYS A 276 42.79 -2.65 -2.49
C LYS A 276 43.63 -2.92 -1.23
N SER A 277 43.58 -2.03 -0.24
CA SER A 277 44.29 -2.20 1.04
C SER A 277 43.54 -3.10 2.03
N SER A 278 42.21 -3.16 1.95
CA SER A 278 41.35 -3.98 2.83
C SER A 278 41.20 -5.45 2.39
N SER A 279 41.73 -5.81 1.22
CA SER A 279 41.68 -7.16 0.63
C SER A 279 43.01 -7.93 0.72
N LYS A 280 43.96 -7.42 1.51
CA LYS A 280 45.20 -8.09 1.94
C LYS A 280 45.08 -8.59 3.37
#